data_AF-A0A417U6J3-F1
#
_entry.id   AF-A0A417U6J3-F1
#
_cell.length_a   1.000
_cell.length_b   1.000
_cell.length_c   1.000
_cell.angle_alpha   90.00
_cell.angle_beta   90.00
_cell.angle_gamma   90.00
#
_symmetry.space_group_name_H-M   'P 1'
#
loop_
_entity.id
_entity.type
_entity.pdbx_description
1 polymer ?
#
loop_
_entity_poly.entity_id
_entity_poly.type
_entity_poly.pdbx_seq_one_letter_code
_entity_poly.pdbx_strand_id
1 'polypeptide(L)'
;MRKRIVVTVLMAALTCLLLMGAASPAKPLDLVGNWEEKDKGDSYQAGYIKEGKDGKDGEIVIYWVSDGGDTKSLYWAGTYVAPKDNKETYSWTSKNNKDKTDHALLASGDDTKVFTYEKGEITYKASALGTTKKMHFVRTDTNYCDEEEEQK
;
A
#
# COMPACT_ATOMS: atom_id res chain seq x y z
N MET A 1 69.05 47.59 19.44
CA MET A 1 68.13 47.30 20.56
C MET A 1 66.77 46.91 20.00
N ARG A 2 66.32 45.66 20.20
CA ARG A 2 64.90 45.25 20.18
C ARG A 2 64.80 43.92 20.93
N LYS A 3 64.14 43.96 22.10
CA LYS A 3 64.04 42.88 23.07
C LYS A 3 62.90 41.92 22.71
N ARG A 4 63.11 40.64 22.98
CA ARG A 4 62.11 39.56 22.93
C ARG A 4 61.19 39.64 24.16
N ILE A 5 59.89 39.43 24.00
CA ILE A 5 58.98 39.00 25.08
C ILE A 5 58.00 37.98 24.50
N VAL A 6 58.01 36.79 25.10
CA VAL A 6 57.03 35.71 24.94
C VAL A 6 56.02 35.87 26.07
N VAL A 7 54.71 35.83 25.79
CA VAL A 7 53.68 35.52 26.78
C VAL A 7 52.60 34.66 26.12
N THR A 8 52.50 33.42 26.57
CA THR A 8 51.41 32.47 26.36
C THR A 8 50.30 32.76 27.36
N VAL A 9 49.03 32.77 26.93
CA VAL A 9 47.87 32.63 27.84
C VAL A 9 46.83 31.71 27.19
N LEU A 10 46.55 30.62 27.92
CA LEU A 10 45.44 29.68 27.75
C LEU A 10 44.08 30.40 27.85
N MET A 11 43.13 30.07 26.97
CA MET A 11 41.71 30.25 27.25
C MET A 11 40.94 29.04 26.70
N ALA A 12 40.38 28.25 27.62
CA ALA A 12 39.39 27.22 27.33
C ALA A 12 37.99 27.85 27.39
N ALA A 13 37.16 27.62 26.37
CA ALA A 13 35.71 27.85 26.46
C ALA A 13 34.94 26.91 25.53
N LEU A 14 34.47 25.83 26.15
CA LEU A 14 33.30 25.02 25.87
C LEU A 14 32.27 25.62 24.88
N THR A 15 32.06 24.98 23.72
CA THR A 15 30.82 25.13 22.94
C THR A 15 30.28 23.75 22.58
N CYS A 16 29.12 23.42 23.15
CA CYS A 16 28.30 22.29 22.76
C CYS A 16 27.85 22.46 21.30
N LEU A 17 28.21 21.51 20.42
CA LEU A 17 27.29 21.12 19.35
C LEU A 17 26.80 19.72 19.68
N LEU A 18 25.55 19.68 20.15
CA LEU A 18 24.75 18.47 20.17
C LEU A 18 24.77 17.89 18.74
N LEU A 19 25.43 16.75 18.58
CA LEU A 19 25.14 15.82 17.50
C LEU A 19 23.74 15.26 17.78
N MET A 20 22.71 16.07 17.54
CA MET A 20 21.35 15.57 17.35
C MET A 20 21.38 14.80 16.04
N GLY A 21 21.58 13.49 16.13
CA GLY A 21 21.17 12.58 15.07
C GLY A 21 19.66 12.73 14.91
N ALA A 22 19.24 13.64 14.02
CA ALA A 22 17.89 13.63 13.52
C ALA A 22 17.72 12.31 12.78
N ALA A 23 17.02 11.34 13.40
CA ALA A 23 16.57 10.15 12.72
C ALA A 23 15.76 10.62 11.50
N SER A 24 16.19 10.25 10.29
CA SER A 24 15.41 10.51 9.09
C SER A 24 13.99 9.99 9.31
N PRO A 25 12.95 10.77 8.96
CA PRO A 25 11.58 10.29 9.10
C PRO A 25 11.45 9.02 8.27
N ALA A 26 10.97 7.95 8.92
CA ALA A 26 10.78 6.68 8.23
C ALA A 26 9.78 6.87 7.09
N LYS A 27 10.11 6.34 5.91
CA LYS A 27 9.20 6.38 4.75
C LYS A 27 7.88 5.69 5.12
N PRO A 28 6.71 6.27 4.79
CA PRO A 28 5.43 5.61 5.01
C PRO A 28 5.39 4.21 4.38
N LEU A 29 4.60 3.33 4.99
CA LEU A 29 4.35 2.00 4.45
C LEU A 29 3.76 2.11 3.04
N ASP A 30 4.40 1.44 2.09
CA ASP A 30 4.00 1.43 0.67
C ASP A 30 3.26 0.12 0.35
N LEU A 31 1.98 0.22 0.01
CA LEU A 31 1.14 -0.92 -0.40
C LEU A 31 0.81 -0.90 -1.90
N VAL A 32 1.31 0.08 -2.65
CA VAL A 32 1.11 0.17 -4.11
C VAL A 32 1.77 -1.02 -4.79
N GLY A 33 1.11 -1.55 -5.82
CA GLY A 33 1.58 -2.69 -6.60
C GLY A 33 0.57 -3.82 -6.65
N ASN A 34 1.04 -5.00 -7.08
CA ASN A 34 0.21 -6.17 -7.34
C ASN A 34 0.20 -7.14 -6.15
N TRP A 35 -0.95 -7.77 -5.95
CA TRP A 35 -1.23 -8.66 -4.84
C TRP A 35 -2.02 -9.87 -5.31
N GLU A 36 -1.71 -11.05 -4.79
CA GLU A 36 -2.39 -12.30 -5.12
C GLU A 36 -2.64 -13.17 -3.90
N GLU A 37 -3.64 -14.02 -3.97
CA GLU A 37 -3.89 -15.03 -2.94
C GLU A 37 -2.67 -15.93 -2.72
N LYS A 38 -2.21 -16.01 -1.47
CA LYS A 38 -0.98 -16.70 -1.05
C LYS A 38 -0.93 -18.19 -1.43
N ASP A 39 -2.04 -18.88 -1.24
CA ASP A 39 -2.18 -20.33 -1.48
C ASP A 39 -3.16 -20.57 -2.64
N LYS A 40 -2.96 -19.85 -3.75
CA LYS A 40 -3.85 -19.89 -4.92
C LYS A 40 -3.94 -21.29 -5.55
N GLY A 41 -5.15 -21.67 -5.92
CA GLY A 41 -5.42 -22.81 -6.81
C GLY A 41 -5.71 -22.35 -8.23
N ASP A 42 -6.41 -23.17 -9.01
CA ASP A 42 -6.74 -22.86 -10.42
C ASP A 42 -7.68 -21.64 -10.57
N SER A 43 -8.51 -21.40 -9.56
CA SER A 43 -9.27 -20.15 -9.42
C SER A 43 -8.93 -19.49 -8.08
N TYR A 44 -8.63 -18.20 -8.13
CA TYR A 44 -8.13 -17.43 -7.00
C TYR A 44 -8.55 -15.97 -7.12
N GLN A 45 -8.26 -15.16 -6.11
CA GLN A 45 -8.34 -13.71 -6.25
C GLN A 45 -6.96 -13.06 -6.30
N ALA A 46 -6.84 -12.05 -7.13
CA ALA A 46 -5.65 -11.21 -7.24
C ALA A 46 -6.04 -9.82 -7.76
N GLY A 47 -5.12 -8.88 -7.69
CA GLY A 47 -5.42 -7.50 -8.02
C GLY A 47 -4.26 -6.56 -7.77
N TYR A 48 -4.58 -5.27 -7.71
CA TYR A 48 -3.58 -4.22 -7.56
C TYR A 48 -4.10 -3.09 -6.69
N ILE A 49 -3.15 -2.33 -6.16
CA ILE A 49 -3.37 -1.06 -5.48
C ILE A 49 -2.62 0.02 -6.27
N LYS A 50 -3.30 1.12 -6.61
CA LYS A 50 -2.68 2.33 -7.16
C LYS A 50 -2.73 3.47 -6.16
N GLU A 51 -1.70 4.30 -6.21
CA GLU A 51 -1.69 5.58 -5.50
C GLU A 51 -2.73 6.54 -6.11
N GLY A 52 -3.32 7.36 -5.24
CA GLY A 52 -4.15 8.46 -5.68
C GLY A 52 -3.30 9.58 -6.31
N LYS A 53 -3.89 10.32 -7.25
CA LYS A 53 -3.27 11.49 -7.88
C LYS A 53 -4.05 12.75 -7.51
N ASP A 54 -3.35 13.90 -7.50
CA ASP A 54 -3.97 15.23 -7.34
C ASP A 54 -4.83 15.38 -6.08
N GLY A 55 -4.38 14.80 -4.97
CA GLY A 55 -5.07 14.88 -3.68
C GLY A 55 -6.31 13.98 -3.54
N LYS A 56 -6.53 13.08 -4.49
CA LYS A 56 -7.57 12.05 -4.42
C LYS A 56 -7.07 10.79 -3.70
N ASP A 57 -8.00 10.00 -3.18
CA ASP A 57 -7.72 8.64 -2.71
C ASP A 57 -7.22 7.78 -3.88
N GLY A 58 -6.42 6.76 -3.56
CA GLY A 58 -6.03 5.73 -4.51
C GLY A 58 -7.14 4.73 -4.79
N GLU A 59 -6.82 3.67 -5.52
CA GLU A 59 -7.75 2.58 -5.81
C GLU A 59 -7.17 1.23 -5.44
N ILE A 60 -8.05 0.31 -5.03
CA ILE A 60 -7.80 -1.12 -4.97
C ILE A 60 -8.77 -1.81 -5.92
N VAL A 61 -8.25 -2.65 -6.79
CA VAL A 61 -9.03 -3.47 -7.72
C VAL A 61 -8.67 -4.93 -7.52
N ILE A 62 -9.68 -5.79 -7.43
CA ILE A 62 -9.54 -7.22 -7.19
C ILE A 62 -10.41 -7.96 -8.19
N TYR A 63 -9.84 -8.99 -8.80
CA TYR A 63 -10.48 -9.89 -9.73
C TYR A 63 -10.59 -11.29 -9.14
N TRP A 64 -11.61 -12.02 -9.55
CA TRP A 64 -11.52 -13.46 -9.72
C TRP A 64 -10.64 -13.74 -10.93
N VAL A 65 -9.66 -14.63 -10.76
CA VAL A 65 -8.75 -15.04 -11.82
C VAL A 65 -8.89 -16.54 -12.02
N SER A 66 -8.95 -16.98 -13.28
CA SER A 66 -9.02 -18.38 -13.69
C SER A 66 -8.25 -18.61 -14.99
N ASP A 67 -8.29 -19.85 -15.49
CA ASP A 67 -7.71 -20.24 -16.79
C ASP A 67 -6.23 -19.86 -16.92
N GLY A 68 -5.46 -20.14 -15.86
CA GLY A 68 -4.03 -19.82 -15.84
C GLY A 68 -3.69 -18.32 -15.80
N GLY A 69 -4.68 -17.44 -15.60
CA GLY A 69 -4.51 -15.99 -15.64
C GLY A 69 -5.18 -15.30 -16.82
N ASP A 70 -5.64 -16.07 -17.82
CA ASP A 70 -6.21 -15.53 -19.06
C ASP A 70 -7.63 -14.97 -18.87
N THR A 71 -8.33 -15.40 -17.81
CA THR A 71 -9.67 -14.91 -17.48
C THR A 71 -9.65 -14.11 -16.19
N LYS A 72 -10.16 -12.88 -16.25
CA LYS A 72 -10.38 -12.00 -15.09
C LYS A 72 -11.85 -11.60 -15.03
N SER A 73 -12.46 -11.67 -13.85
CA SER A 73 -13.80 -11.15 -13.57
C SER A 73 -13.74 -10.22 -12.36
N LEU A 74 -14.26 -8.99 -12.48
CA LEU A 74 -14.20 -8.02 -11.39
C LEU A 74 -14.90 -8.56 -10.14
N TYR A 75 -14.19 -8.56 -9.02
CA TYR A 75 -14.73 -8.84 -7.68
C TYR A 75 -14.94 -7.56 -6.87
N TRP A 76 -13.96 -6.64 -6.90
CA TRP A 76 -14.03 -5.39 -6.15
C TRP A 76 -13.28 -4.28 -6.90
N ALA A 77 -13.86 -3.10 -6.94
CA ALA A 77 -13.15 -1.86 -7.22
C ALA A 77 -13.56 -0.86 -6.15
N GLY A 78 -12.60 -0.23 -5.49
CA GLY A 78 -12.91 0.72 -4.43
C GLY A 78 -11.74 1.59 -4.02
N THR A 79 -11.98 2.48 -3.07
CA THR A 79 -10.96 3.44 -2.62
C THR A 79 -9.84 2.77 -1.85
N TYR A 80 -8.63 3.31 -1.98
CA TYR A 80 -7.48 3.01 -1.16
C TYR A 80 -6.99 4.31 -0.53
N VAL A 81 -6.83 4.29 0.79
CA VAL A 81 -6.22 5.39 1.53
C VAL A 81 -4.80 4.96 1.86
N ALA A 82 -3.80 5.77 1.52
CA ALA A 82 -2.41 5.44 1.80
C ALA A 82 -2.10 5.56 3.31
N PRO A 83 -1.25 4.69 3.88
CA PRO A 83 -0.67 4.87 5.20
C PRO A 83 0.07 6.21 5.29
N LYS A 84 -0.07 6.89 6.44
CA LYS A 84 0.66 8.15 6.72
C LYS A 84 1.93 7.91 7.54
N ASP A 85 2.12 6.69 8.03
CA ASP A 85 3.23 6.27 8.87
C ASP A 85 3.79 4.92 8.39
N ASN A 86 4.86 4.47 9.03
CA ASN A 86 5.59 3.25 8.70
C ASN A 86 5.22 2.07 9.63
N LYS A 87 3.98 2.02 10.13
CA LYS A 87 3.56 0.98 11.06
C LYS A 87 3.56 -0.40 10.41
N GLU A 88 3.84 -1.42 11.22
CA GLU A 88 3.79 -2.83 10.80
C GLU A 88 2.37 -3.33 10.49
N THR A 89 1.36 -2.61 10.98
CA THR A 89 -0.06 -2.89 10.77
C THR A 89 -0.78 -1.65 10.24
N TYR A 90 -1.62 -1.84 9.24
CA TYR A 90 -2.44 -0.80 8.66
C TYR A 90 -3.83 -1.33 8.30
N SER A 91 -4.88 -0.54 8.48
CA SER A 91 -6.22 -0.91 8.03
C SER A 91 -6.93 0.29 7.43
N TRP A 92 -7.70 0.03 6.37
CA TRP A 92 -8.53 1.03 5.73
C TRP A 92 -9.89 0.46 5.37
N THR A 93 -10.89 1.33 5.35
CA THR A 93 -12.22 1.02 4.83
C THR A 93 -12.29 1.53 3.39
N SER A 94 -12.26 0.60 2.44
CA SER A 94 -12.44 0.87 1.03
C SER A 94 -13.93 1.11 0.74
N LYS A 95 -14.24 2.22 0.07
CA LYS A 95 -15.59 2.52 -0.43
C LYS A 95 -15.74 1.95 -1.83
N ASN A 96 -16.85 1.27 -2.10
CA ASN A 96 -17.12 0.65 -3.39
C ASN A 96 -17.25 1.71 -4.49
N ASN A 97 -16.60 1.47 -5.63
CA ASN A 97 -16.90 2.15 -6.88
C ASN A 97 -18.06 1.41 -7.58
N LYS A 98 -19.28 1.83 -7.26
CA LYS A 98 -20.53 1.22 -7.78
C LYS A 98 -20.67 1.37 -9.30
N ASP A 99 -20.11 2.42 -9.90
CA ASP A 99 -20.10 2.58 -11.37
C ASP A 99 -19.38 1.40 -12.07
N LYS A 100 -18.39 0.79 -11.40
CA LYS A 100 -17.70 -0.41 -11.90
C LYS A 100 -18.37 -1.71 -11.44
N THR A 101 -18.74 -1.81 -10.16
CA THR A 101 -19.17 -3.09 -9.58
C THR A 101 -20.62 -3.45 -9.86
N ASP A 102 -21.53 -2.50 -10.05
CA ASP A 102 -22.96 -2.78 -10.29
C ASP A 102 -23.22 -3.50 -11.63
N HIS A 103 -22.27 -3.41 -12.56
CA HIS A 103 -22.35 -4.07 -13.87
C HIS A 103 -21.55 -5.37 -13.95
N ALA A 104 -20.82 -5.74 -12.89
CA ALA A 104 -19.99 -6.93 -12.84
C ALA A 104 -20.67 -8.05 -12.06
N LEU A 105 -21.12 -9.10 -12.77
CA LEU A 105 -21.91 -10.21 -12.20
C LEU A 105 -21.29 -10.88 -10.97
N LEU A 106 -19.96 -10.95 -10.91
CA LEU A 106 -19.21 -11.60 -9.83
C LEU A 106 -18.63 -10.62 -8.81
N ALA A 107 -18.96 -9.33 -8.92
CA ALA A 107 -18.53 -8.32 -7.98
C ALA A 107 -19.30 -8.38 -6.66
N SER A 108 -18.64 -8.00 -5.58
CA SER A 108 -19.27 -7.81 -4.28
C SER A 108 -20.18 -6.58 -4.32
N GLY A 109 -21.45 -6.77 -3.94
CA GLY A 109 -22.42 -5.69 -3.80
C GLY A 109 -22.27 -4.85 -2.52
N ASP A 110 -21.30 -5.15 -1.66
CA ASP A 110 -21.09 -4.43 -0.39
C ASP A 110 -20.78 -2.94 -0.67
N ASP A 111 -21.26 -2.03 0.18
CA ASP A 111 -20.92 -0.60 0.06
C ASP A 111 -19.47 -0.30 0.45
N THR A 112 -18.94 -1.10 1.37
CA THR A 112 -17.57 -0.93 1.88
C THR A 112 -16.92 -2.28 2.18
N LYS A 113 -15.59 -2.29 2.17
CA LYS A 113 -14.80 -3.45 2.57
C LYS A 113 -13.61 -3.01 3.40
N VAL A 114 -13.39 -3.68 4.52
CA VAL A 114 -12.25 -3.42 5.40
C VAL A 114 -11.09 -4.32 4.97
N PHE A 115 -9.96 -3.69 4.70
CA PHE A 115 -8.70 -4.37 4.43
C PHE A 115 -7.74 -4.11 5.59
N THR A 116 -6.94 -5.13 5.91
CA THR A 116 -5.89 -5.04 6.92
C THR A 116 -4.60 -5.58 6.36
N TYR A 117 -3.56 -4.78 6.40
CA TYR A 117 -2.18 -5.19 6.17
C TYR A 117 -1.50 -5.51 7.50
N GLU A 118 -0.87 -6.68 7.60
CA GLU A 118 0.00 -7.05 8.71
C GLU A 118 1.02 -8.09 8.22
N LYS A 119 2.30 -7.94 8.60
CA LYS A 119 3.37 -8.94 8.33
C LYS A 119 3.48 -9.36 6.86
N GLY A 120 3.33 -8.40 5.93
CA GLY A 120 3.48 -8.66 4.50
C GLY A 120 2.22 -9.21 3.81
N GLU A 121 1.11 -9.38 4.53
CA GLU A 121 -0.14 -9.87 3.98
C GLU A 121 -1.26 -8.83 4.07
N ILE A 122 -2.08 -8.73 3.01
CA ILE A 122 -3.37 -8.04 3.05
C ILE A 122 -4.47 -9.07 3.31
N THR A 123 -5.35 -8.80 4.26
CA THR A 123 -6.51 -9.65 4.57
C THR A 123 -7.81 -8.88 4.49
N TYR A 124 -8.86 -9.57 4.04
CA TYR A 124 -10.24 -9.06 4.00
C TYR A 124 -11.22 -10.25 3.89
N LYS A 125 -12.52 -9.98 4.03
CA LYS A 125 -13.57 -10.98 3.79
C LYS A 125 -14.10 -10.84 2.36
N ALA A 126 -14.01 -11.92 1.59
CA ALA A 126 -14.63 -12.03 0.29
C ALA A 126 -15.93 -12.82 0.38
N SER A 127 -17.01 -12.31 -0.21
CA SER A 127 -18.31 -12.98 -0.23
C SER A 127 -18.90 -12.98 -1.63
N ALA A 128 -19.27 -14.16 -2.13
CA ALA A 128 -19.94 -14.34 -3.41
C ALA A 128 -20.77 -15.64 -3.38
N LEU A 129 -21.91 -15.64 -4.07
CA LEU A 129 -22.77 -16.82 -4.23
C LEU A 129 -23.08 -17.57 -2.92
N GLY A 130 -23.34 -16.83 -1.83
CA GLY A 130 -23.67 -17.39 -0.51
C GLY A 130 -22.49 -17.94 0.29
N THR A 131 -21.25 -17.83 -0.22
CA THR A 131 -20.03 -18.28 0.47
C THR A 131 -19.20 -17.08 0.91
N THR A 132 -18.54 -17.19 2.07
CA THR A 132 -17.60 -16.17 2.57
C THR A 132 -16.26 -16.80 2.92
N LYS A 133 -15.16 -16.19 2.44
CA LYS A 133 -13.78 -16.61 2.71
C LYS A 133 -12.98 -15.44 3.28
N LYS A 134 -12.10 -15.71 4.24
CA LYS A 134 -11.07 -14.76 4.65
C LYS A 134 -9.91 -14.89 3.66
N MET A 135 -9.65 -13.83 2.92
CA MET A 135 -8.60 -13.79 1.91
C MET A 135 -7.27 -13.40 2.55
N HIS A 136 -6.19 -13.94 2.01
CA HIS A 136 -4.81 -13.68 2.39
C HIS A 136 -4.01 -13.40 1.14
N PHE A 137 -3.63 -12.14 0.93
CA PHE A 137 -2.91 -11.68 -0.24
C PHE A 137 -1.46 -11.40 0.10
N VAL A 138 -0.55 -11.83 -0.77
CA VAL A 138 0.89 -11.52 -0.74
C VAL A 138 1.27 -10.71 -1.97
N ARG A 139 2.37 -9.96 -1.88
CA ARG A 139 2.92 -9.24 -3.05
C ARG A 139 3.31 -10.23 -4.14
N THR A 140 3.17 -9.78 -5.38
CA THR A 140 3.53 -10.54 -6.59
C THR A 140 4.05 -9.60 -7.67
N ASP A 141 4.89 -10.13 -8.55
CA ASP A 141 5.38 -9.43 -9.73
C ASP A 141 4.42 -9.58 -10.93
N THR A 142 3.39 -10.44 -10.80
CA THR A 142 2.36 -10.59 -11.83
C THR A 142 1.57 -9.29 -11.96
N ASN A 143 1.49 -8.73 -13.17
CA ASN A 143 0.76 -7.49 -13.41
C ASN A 143 -0.74 -7.74 -13.59
N TYR A 144 -1.56 -7.21 -12.69
CA TYR A 144 -3.02 -7.24 -12.79
C TYR A 144 -3.61 -5.88 -13.15
N CYS A 145 -2.79 -4.85 -13.26
CA CYS A 145 -3.20 -3.53 -13.72
C CYS A 145 -3.20 -3.50 -15.25
N ASP A 146 -4.39 -3.59 -15.84
CA ASP A 146 -4.55 -3.48 -17.28
C ASP A 146 -4.43 -1.99 -17.68
N GLU A 147 -3.26 -1.58 -18.16
CA GLU A 147 -2.92 -0.17 -18.47
C GLU A 147 -3.65 0.38 -19.72
N GLU A 148 -4.30 -0.47 -20.50
CA GLU A 148 -4.92 -0.10 -21.78
C GLU A 148 -6.30 0.59 -21.67
N GLU A 149 -6.99 0.49 -20.52
CA GLU A 149 -8.31 1.12 -20.34
C GLU A 149 -8.24 2.64 -20.03
N GLU A 150 -7.09 3.16 -19.62
CA GLU A 150 -6.93 4.60 -19.30
C GLU A 150 -6.80 5.51 -20.55
N GLN A 151 -6.76 4.94 -21.76
CA GLN A 151 -6.57 5.69 -23.02
C GLN A 151 -7.84 5.86 -23.87
N LYS A 152 -9.02 5.52 -23.36
CA LYS A 152 -10.30 5.75 -24.06
C LYS A 152 -11.16 6.82 -23.41
#